data_AF-A0A3C1P012-F1
#
_entry.id   AF-A0A3C1P012-F1
#
_cell.length_a   1.000
_cell.length_b   1.000
_cell.length_c   1.000
_cell.angle_alpha   90.00
_cell.angle_beta   90.00
_cell.angle_gamma   90.00
#
_symmetry.space_group_name_H-M   'P 1'
#
loop_
_entity.id
_entity.type
_entity.pdbx_description
1 polymer ?
#
loop_
_entity_poly.entity_id
_entity_poly.type
_entity_poly.pdbx_seq_one_letter_code
_entity_poly.pdbx_strand_id
1 'polypeptide(L)'
;MRLLRRSGTADAGPGAEPKPAVPSLGNGWTQPLRPGDYPALLETLRADPPAPPDPEFLAGWDGIRTRVAMLPFAPPELAGTVSAALPIPDDGYRSEAEEYVALAQAIGTAERTFRIVEVGAGWAPWSVAGIVIARRRGLTATGIAVECDRTRSEWALQHAADNDVRVELVEGSADAIAARLAEPWGDIELRVVRAAGWHCRTTLQFPDL
;
A
#
# COMPACT_ATOMS: atom_id res chain seq x y z
N MET A 1 33.91 27.24 60.65
CA MET A 1 32.53 26.73 60.63
C MET A 1 32.38 25.82 59.41
N ARG A 2 32.50 24.50 59.62
CA ARG A 2 32.71 23.47 58.56
C ARG A 2 31.40 22.69 58.41
N LEU A 3 30.63 22.92 57.35
CA LEU A 3 29.40 22.16 57.07
C LEU A 3 29.74 20.81 56.43
N LEU A 4 29.39 19.73 57.13
CA LEU A 4 29.41 18.35 56.66
C LEU A 4 28.34 18.16 55.55
N ARG A 5 28.76 17.77 54.35
CA ARG A 5 27.87 17.21 53.33
C ARG A 5 27.52 15.77 53.73
N ARG A 6 26.25 15.50 54.01
CA ARG A 6 25.71 14.13 54.03
C ARG A 6 25.40 13.72 52.58
N SER A 7 26.10 12.70 52.10
CA SER A 7 25.78 11.98 50.87
C SER A 7 24.52 11.15 51.08
N GLY A 8 23.39 11.57 50.51
CA GLY A 8 22.21 10.74 50.37
C GLY A 8 22.38 9.83 49.16
N THR A 9 22.49 8.52 49.40
CA THR A 9 22.31 7.48 48.39
C THR A 9 20.83 7.46 47.99
N ALA A 10 20.53 7.83 46.75
CA ALA A 10 19.21 7.62 46.18
C ALA A 10 18.98 6.10 46.05
N ASP A 11 17.91 5.65 46.69
CA ASP A 11 17.44 4.27 46.71
C ASP A 11 17.01 3.88 45.29
N ALA A 12 17.81 3.03 44.63
CA ALA A 12 17.45 2.46 43.35
C ALA A 12 16.39 1.38 43.62
N GLY A 13 15.13 1.71 43.33
CA GLY A 13 14.03 0.73 43.38
C GLY A 13 14.39 -0.52 42.57
N PRO A 14 13.84 -1.70 42.94
CA PRO A 14 14.24 -2.98 42.35
C PRO A 14 14.11 -2.89 40.83
N GLY A 15 15.26 -2.97 40.16
CA GLY A 15 15.36 -2.90 38.71
C GLY A 15 14.45 -3.95 38.13
N ALA A 16 13.50 -3.52 37.30
CA ALA A 16 12.64 -4.44 36.56
C ALA A 16 13.54 -5.47 35.87
N GLU A 17 13.30 -6.76 36.15
CA GLU A 17 14.04 -7.82 35.49
C GLU A 17 13.95 -7.61 33.98
N PRO A 18 15.10 -7.65 33.27
CA PRO A 18 15.09 -7.48 31.83
C PRO A 18 14.16 -8.54 31.24
N LYS A 19 13.18 -8.11 30.46
CA LYS A 19 12.28 -9.03 29.75
C LYS A 19 13.13 -10.06 29.00
N PRO A 20 12.79 -11.35 29.06
CA PRO A 20 13.49 -12.36 28.29
C PRO A 20 13.53 -11.95 26.83
N ALA A 21 14.73 -11.81 26.28
CA ALA A 21 14.91 -11.57 24.85
C ALA A 21 14.55 -12.86 24.12
N VAL A 22 13.36 -12.89 23.52
CA VAL A 22 12.99 -13.96 22.60
C VAL A 22 13.68 -13.64 21.27
N PRO A 23 14.63 -14.45 20.79
CA PRO A 23 15.18 -14.28 19.46
C PRO A 23 14.01 -14.39 18.48
N SER A 24 13.77 -13.35 17.68
CA SER A 24 12.87 -13.48 16.54
C SER A 24 13.44 -14.57 15.66
N LEU A 25 12.85 -15.76 15.69
CA LEU A 25 13.35 -16.90 14.93
C LEU A 25 13.23 -16.64 13.43
N GLY A 26 12.43 -15.64 13.02
CA GLY A 26 12.28 -15.20 11.65
C GLY A 26 11.86 -16.35 10.74
N ASN A 27 10.74 -16.23 10.06
CA ASN A 27 10.47 -16.98 8.84
C ASN A 27 11.47 -16.66 7.69
N GLY A 28 12.70 -16.19 8.00
CA GLY A 28 13.75 -15.79 7.07
C GLY A 28 13.81 -14.29 6.74
N TRP A 29 12.92 -13.46 7.31
CA TRP A 29 12.62 -12.12 6.77
C TRP A 29 12.65 -10.96 7.79
N THR A 30 13.38 -11.07 8.90
CA THR A 30 13.24 -10.13 10.03
C THR A 30 14.48 -9.25 10.25
N GLN A 31 15.00 -8.61 9.20
CA GLN A 31 15.62 -7.30 9.42
C GLN A 31 14.52 -6.25 9.27
N PRO A 32 14.10 -5.58 10.36
CA PRO A 32 13.16 -4.49 10.26
C PRO A 32 13.72 -3.44 9.31
N LEU A 33 12.90 -3.00 8.37
CA LEU A 33 13.21 -1.84 7.54
C LEU A 33 13.44 -0.64 8.45
N ARG A 34 14.54 0.08 8.24
CA ARG A 34 14.90 1.27 8.99
C ARG A 34 14.67 2.49 8.10
N PRO A 35 14.41 3.69 8.67
CA PRO A 35 14.28 4.91 7.87
C PRO A 35 15.47 5.19 6.94
N GLY A 36 16.68 4.74 7.30
CA GLY A 36 17.86 4.84 6.43
C GLY A 36 17.81 3.98 5.16
N ASP A 37 16.97 2.95 5.12
CA ASP A 37 16.80 2.06 3.97
C ASP A 37 15.77 2.62 2.97
N TYR A 38 14.91 3.54 3.41
CA TYR A 38 13.76 4.02 2.64
C TYR A 38 14.17 4.63 1.29
N PRO A 39 15.16 5.55 1.20
CA PRO A 39 15.46 6.19 -0.08
C PRO A 39 15.84 5.16 -1.16
N ALA A 40 16.70 4.20 -0.84
CA ALA A 40 17.14 3.20 -1.80
C ALA A 40 16.00 2.27 -2.26
N LEU A 41 15.13 1.86 -1.35
CA LEU A 41 13.97 1.04 -1.68
C LEU A 41 12.94 1.80 -2.51
N LEU A 42 12.64 3.03 -2.11
CA LEU A 42 11.72 3.89 -2.84
C LEU A 42 12.26 4.11 -4.26
N GLU A 43 13.52 4.48 -4.46
CA GLU A 43 14.08 4.66 -5.81
C GLU A 43 13.84 3.48 -6.77
N THR A 44 13.69 2.25 -6.27
CA THR A 44 13.33 1.10 -7.12
C THR A 44 11.95 1.21 -7.80
N LEU A 45 11.01 1.99 -7.26
CA LEU A 45 9.66 2.20 -7.82
C LEU A 45 9.60 3.38 -8.80
N ARG A 46 10.67 4.18 -8.94
CA ARG A 46 10.66 5.40 -9.74
C ARG A 46 10.26 5.11 -11.18
N ALA A 47 9.40 5.96 -11.73
CA ALA A 47 9.10 5.94 -13.15
C ALA A 47 10.24 6.59 -13.95
N ASP A 48 10.73 5.88 -14.97
CA ASP A 48 11.68 6.40 -15.95
C ASP A 48 11.21 6.02 -17.37
N PRO A 49 10.82 7.00 -18.21
CA PRO A 49 10.73 8.44 -17.91
C PRO A 49 9.61 8.77 -16.91
N PRO A 50 9.64 9.95 -16.26
CA PRO A 50 8.53 10.41 -15.43
C PRO A 50 7.25 10.57 -16.26
N ALA A 51 6.09 10.46 -15.59
CA ALA A 51 4.81 10.71 -16.23
C ALA A 51 4.73 12.16 -16.74
N PRO A 52 4.14 12.40 -17.92
CA PRO A 52 3.93 13.76 -18.40
C PRO A 52 2.87 14.48 -17.53
N PRO A 53 2.97 15.81 -17.38
CA PRO A 53 1.92 16.60 -16.76
C PRO A 53 0.59 16.45 -17.50
N ASP A 54 -0.51 16.39 -16.75
CA ASP A 54 -1.86 16.27 -17.29
C ASP A 54 -2.84 17.07 -16.43
N PRO A 55 -3.65 17.98 -17.01
CA PRO A 55 -4.50 18.91 -16.26
C PRO A 55 -5.54 18.25 -15.36
N GLU A 56 -5.82 16.95 -15.52
CA GLU A 56 -6.79 16.24 -14.67
C GLU A 56 -6.14 15.49 -13.49
N PHE A 57 -4.82 15.31 -13.53
CA PHE A 57 -4.11 14.40 -12.63
C PHE A 57 -3.02 15.09 -11.82
N LEU A 58 -2.79 14.53 -10.63
CA LEU A 58 -1.50 14.54 -9.98
C LEU A 58 -0.78 13.25 -10.35
N ALA A 59 0.45 13.34 -10.86
CA ALA A 59 1.29 12.16 -11.08
C ALA A 59 2.39 12.07 -10.00
N GLY A 60 2.57 10.88 -9.43
CA GLY A 60 3.64 10.61 -8.48
C GLY A 60 5.00 10.40 -9.15
N TRP A 61 6.05 10.35 -8.32
CA TRP A 61 7.42 10.04 -8.72
C TRP A 61 7.56 8.59 -9.21
N ASP A 62 6.64 7.74 -8.75
CA ASP A 62 6.36 6.37 -9.18
C ASP A 62 5.58 6.33 -10.51
N GLY A 63 5.23 7.48 -11.09
CA GLY A 63 4.50 7.61 -12.34
C GLY A 63 3.06 7.09 -12.29
N ILE A 64 2.47 6.97 -11.10
CA ILE A 64 1.05 6.64 -10.95
C ILE A 64 0.25 7.94 -11.05
N ARG A 65 -0.78 7.93 -11.90
CA ARG A 65 -1.67 9.07 -12.14
C ARG A 65 -2.90 8.95 -11.26
N THR A 66 -3.16 9.96 -10.43
CA THR A 66 -4.37 10.01 -9.61
C THR A 66 -5.16 11.27 -9.95
N ARG A 67 -6.43 11.08 -10.33
CA ARG A 67 -7.33 12.18 -10.70
C ARG A 67 -7.69 12.98 -9.46
N VAL A 68 -7.37 14.27 -9.46
CA VAL A 68 -7.52 15.13 -8.26
C VAL A 68 -8.97 15.24 -7.81
N ALA A 69 -9.93 15.17 -8.74
CA ALA A 69 -11.36 15.17 -8.42
C ALA A 69 -11.83 13.98 -7.55
N MET A 70 -11.05 12.89 -7.47
CA MET A 70 -11.34 11.76 -6.57
C MET A 70 -10.80 11.97 -5.15
N LEU A 71 -10.03 13.03 -4.92
CA LEU A 71 -9.36 13.34 -3.67
C LEU A 71 -10.03 14.57 -3.04
N PRO A 72 -11.16 14.42 -2.31
CA PRO A 72 -11.95 15.55 -1.83
C PRO A 72 -11.21 16.45 -0.83
N PHE A 73 -10.08 15.97 -0.28
CA PHE A 73 -9.21 16.71 0.63
C PHE A 73 -8.02 17.37 -0.07
N ALA A 74 -7.76 17.02 -1.34
CA ALA A 74 -6.63 17.55 -2.09
C ALA A 74 -6.95 18.95 -2.66
N PRO A 75 -6.01 19.90 -2.60
CA PRO A 75 -6.15 21.18 -3.29
C PRO A 75 -6.31 20.99 -4.81
N PRO A 76 -7.25 21.67 -5.49
CA PRO A 76 -7.42 21.58 -6.94
C PRO A 76 -6.15 21.92 -7.73
N GLU A 77 -5.25 22.73 -7.16
CA GLU A 77 -3.99 23.16 -7.76
C GLU A 77 -2.98 22.02 -7.95
N LEU A 78 -3.22 20.85 -7.34
CA LEU A 78 -2.41 19.66 -7.59
C LEU A 78 -2.66 19.06 -8.99
N ALA A 79 -3.79 19.39 -9.63
CA ALA A 79 -4.09 18.91 -10.97
C ALA A 79 -3.14 19.57 -11.99
N GLY A 80 -2.56 18.80 -12.91
CA GLY A 80 -1.52 19.29 -13.81
C GLY A 80 -0.10 19.17 -13.27
N THR A 81 0.09 18.66 -12.05
CA THR A 81 1.42 18.58 -11.42
C THR A 81 2.00 17.16 -11.45
N VAL A 82 3.33 17.10 -11.43
CA VAL A 82 4.10 15.86 -11.31
C VAL A 82 5.03 16.02 -10.11
N SER A 83 4.88 15.16 -9.11
CA SER A 83 5.80 15.11 -7.98
C SER A 83 7.01 14.25 -8.35
N ALA A 84 8.20 14.83 -8.37
CA ALA A 84 9.44 14.08 -8.60
C ALA A 84 10.11 13.60 -7.29
N ALA A 85 9.67 14.15 -6.15
CA ALA A 85 10.26 13.89 -4.84
C ALA A 85 9.88 12.49 -4.32
N LEU A 86 10.80 11.88 -3.58
CA LEU A 86 10.47 10.69 -2.80
C LEU A 86 9.48 11.07 -1.68
N PRO A 87 8.52 10.19 -1.33
CA PRO A 87 7.45 10.48 -0.39
C PRO A 87 7.96 10.30 1.05
N ILE A 88 8.91 11.13 1.47
CA ILE A 88 9.50 11.10 2.81
C ILE A 88 9.26 12.46 3.49
N PRO A 89 8.48 12.53 4.58
CA PRO A 89 7.85 11.40 5.30
C PRO A 89 6.57 10.86 4.65
N ASP A 90 5.96 11.61 3.74
CA ASP A 90 4.72 11.27 3.03
C ASP A 90 4.69 11.97 1.66
N ASP A 91 3.64 11.72 0.86
CA ASP A 91 3.39 12.43 -0.40
C ASP A 91 2.33 13.53 -0.29
N GLY A 92 1.81 13.79 0.90
CA GLY A 92 0.81 14.81 1.21
C GLY A 92 -0.62 14.53 0.73
N TYR A 93 -0.91 13.42 0.04
CA TYR A 93 -2.28 13.13 -0.44
C TYR A 93 -2.71 11.67 -0.42
N ARG A 94 -1.78 10.72 -0.58
CA ARG A 94 -2.08 9.28 -0.59
C ARG A 94 -1.72 8.67 0.74
N SER A 95 -0.43 8.76 1.14
CA SER A 95 0.13 7.97 2.24
C SER A 95 1.54 8.36 2.69
N GLU A 96 1.94 7.78 3.83
CA GLU A 96 3.28 7.84 4.39
C GLU A 96 4.28 6.91 3.66
N ALA A 97 5.58 7.19 3.85
CA ALA A 97 6.69 6.49 3.23
C ALA A 97 6.65 4.97 3.47
N GLU A 98 6.24 4.54 4.66
CA GLU A 98 6.19 3.16 5.13
C GLU A 98 5.44 2.24 4.16
N GLU A 99 4.30 2.70 3.64
CA GLU A 99 3.45 1.89 2.76
C GLU A 99 4.08 1.73 1.38
N TYR A 100 4.73 2.77 0.87
CA TYR A 100 5.50 2.70 -0.37
C TYR A 100 6.72 1.79 -0.23
N VAL A 101 7.42 1.83 0.91
CA VAL A 101 8.57 0.95 1.17
C VAL A 101 8.11 -0.51 1.27
N ALA A 102 6.97 -0.76 1.91
CA ALA A 102 6.38 -2.09 1.94
C ALA A 102 6.06 -2.60 0.53
N LEU A 103 5.51 -1.75 -0.34
CA LEU A 103 5.28 -2.08 -1.75
C LEU A 103 6.59 -2.35 -2.50
N ALA A 104 7.61 -1.51 -2.33
CA ALA A 104 8.94 -1.69 -2.91
C ALA A 104 9.56 -3.03 -2.53
N GLN A 105 9.48 -3.39 -1.26
CA GLN A 105 9.97 -4.66 -0.76
C GLN A 105 9.17 -5.84 -1.34
N ALA A 106 7.84 -5.75 -1.38
CA ALA A 106 7.00 -6.81 -1.93
C ALA A 106 7.27 -7.05 -3.42
N ILE A 107 7.40 -5.99 -4.23
CA ILE A 107 7.72 -6.12 -5.65
C ILE A 107 9.17 -6.55 -5.86
N GLY A 108 10.12 -6.03 -5.07
CA GLY A 108 11.55 -6.35 -5.18
C GLY A 108 11.89 -7.82 -4.91
N THR A 109 10.96 -8.56 -4.31
CA THR A 109 11.14 -9.96 -3.94
C THR A 109 10.28 -10.91 -4.78
N ALA A 110 9.44 -10.35 -5.66
CA ALA A 110 8.68 -11.11 -6.64
C ALA A 110 9.57 -11.47 -7.84
N GLU A 111 9.49 -12.73 -8.29
CA GLU A 111 10.31 -13.21 -9.40
C GLU A 111 9.58 -13.18 -10.74
N ARG A 112 8.44 -13.88 -10.84
CA ARG A 112 7.67 -14.02 -12.10
C ARG A 112 6.28 -13.42 -11.99
N THR A 113 5.68 -13.50 -10.81
CA THR A 113 4.30 -13.10 -10.56
C THR A 113 4.23 -12.22 -9.33
N PHE A 114 3.51 -11.11 -9.44
CA PHE A 114 3.16 -10.26 -8.31
C PHE A 114 1.66 -10.32 -8.06
N ARG A 115 1.26 -10.57 -6.83
CA ARG A 115 -0.15 -10.59 -6.42
C ARG A 115 -0.32 -9.65 -5.25
N ILE A 116 -1.32 -8.78 -5.35
CA ILE A 116 -1.64 -7.81 -4.31
C ILE A 116 -3.11 -7.92 -3.93
N VAL A 117 -3.37 -7.80 -2.63
CA VAL A 117 -4.72 -7.70 -2.11
C VAL A 117 -4.79 -6.46 -1.23
N GLU A 118 -5.79 -5.63 -1.48
CA GLU A 118 -6.02 -4.38 -0.78
C GLU A 118 -7.43 -4.40 -0.20
N VAL A 119 -7.56 -4.22 1.11
CA VAL A 119 -8.85 -4.26 1.82
C VAL A 119 -9.14 -2.89 2.40
N GLY A 120 -10.32 -2.35 2.11
CA GLY A 120 -10.62 -0.93 2.35
C GLY A 120 -9.93 -0.08 1.30
N ALA A 121 -10.08 -0.47 0.04
CA ALA A 121 -9.25 0.03 -1.05
C ALA A 121 -9.47 1.49 -1.39
N GLY A 122 -10.59 2.11 -1.01
CA GLY A 122 -10.89 3.47 -1.46
C GLY A 122 -10.91 3.51 -3.00
N TRP A 123 -9.96 4.20 -3.62
CA TRP A 123 -9.75 4.24 -5.07
C TRP A 123 -8.65 3.28 -5.57
N ALA A 124 -8.34 2.24 -4.80
CA ALA A 124 -7.32 1.23 -5.06
C ALA A 124 -5.91 1.78 -5.36
N PRO A 125 -5.37 2.73 -4.57
CA PRO A 125 -4.03 3.27 -4.77
C PRO A 125 -2.96 2.17 -4.85
N TRP A 126 -3.01 1.20 -3.95
CA TRP A 126 -1.95 0.21 -3.80
C TRP A 126 -2.02 -0.88 -4.84
N SER A 127 -3.22 -1.38 -5.13
CA SER A 127 -3.42 -2.41 -6.15
C SER A 127 -3.03 -1.89 -7.53
N VAL A 128 -3.43 -0.66 -7.88
CA VAL A 128 -3.06 -0.03 -9.16
C VAL A 128 -1.56 0.21 -9.22
N ALA A 129 -0.96 0.84 -8.20
CA ALA A 129 0.48 1.09 -8.17
C ALA A 129 1.29 -0.22 -8.28
N GLY A 130 0.90 -1.24 -7.52
CA GLY A 130 1.53 -2.55 -7.52
C GLY A 130 1.50 -3.22 -8.88
N ILE A 131 0.35 -3.24 -9.55
CA ILE A 131 0.21 -3.83 -10.89
C ILE A 131 1.06 -3.07 -11.91
N VAL A 132 0.96 -1.75 -11.94
CA VAL A 132 1.68 -0.91 -12.91
C VAL A 132 3.19 -1.06 -12.75
N ILE A 133 3.69 -1.00 -11.51
CA ILE A 133 5.12 -1.06 -11.24
C ILE A 133 5.66 -2.47 -11.46
N ALA A 134 4.92 -3.51 -11.04
CA ALA A 134 5.29 -4.90 -11.32
C ALA A 134 5.38 -5.17 -12.83
N ARG A 135 4.41 -4.67 -13.61
CA ARG A 135 4.42 -4.77 -15.08
C ARG A 135 5.64 -4.09 -15.70
N ARG A 136 6.02 -2.90 -15.22
CA ARG A 136 7.24 -2.20 -15.67
C ARG A 136 8.51 -3.00 -15.40
N ARG A 137 8.52 -3.87 -14.38
CA ARG A 137 9.60 -4.81 -14.09
C ARG A 137 9.51 -6.15 -14.84
N GLY A 138 8.55 -6.29 -15.75
CA GLY A 138 8.34 -7.52 -16.53
C GLY A 138 7.65 -8.65 -15.76
N LEU A 139 7.04 -8.36 -14.60
CA LEU A 139 6.28 -9.33 -13.84
C LEU A 139 4.86 -9.46 -14.40
N THR A 140 4.28 -10.66 -14.30
CA THR A 140 2.83 -10.84 -14.46
C THR A 140 2.16 -10.41 -13.16
N ALA A 141 1.27 -9.41 -13.20
CA ALA A 141 0.67 -8.83 -12.01
C ALA A 141 -0.85 -8.97 -12.00
N THR A 142 -1.40 -9.34 -10.84
CA THR A 142 -2.85 -9.39 -10.60
C THR A 142 -3.19 -8.82 -9.22
N GLY A 143 -4.32 -8.14 -9.09
CA GLY A 143 -4.76 -7.52 -7.85
C GLY A 143 -6.22 -7.76 -7.51
N ILE A 144 -6.53 -7.82 -6.21
CA ILE A 144 -7.90 -7.78 -5.69
C ILE A 144 -8.02 -6.55 -4.78
N ALA A 145 -8.91 -5.63 -5.12
CA ALA A 145 -9.23 -4.45 -4.31
C ALA A 145 -10.63 -4.61 -3.73
N VAL A 146 -10.75 -4.69 -2.41
CA VAL A 146 -12.03 -4.85 -1.70
C VAL A 146 -12.46 -3.50 -1.14
N GLU A 147 -13.63 -3.03 -1.55
CA GLU A 147 -14.21 -1.76 -1.11
C GLU A 147 -15.72 -1.90 -0.90
N CYS A 148 -16.24 -1.32 0.18
CA CYS A 148 -17.66 -1.44 0.52
C CYS A 148 -18.48 -0.27 -0.02
N ASP A 149 -17.87 0.90 -0.13
CA ASP A 149 -18.50 2.11 -0.64
C ASP A 149 -18.60 2.08 -2.16
N ARG A 150 -19.79 2.38 -2.65
CA ARG A 150 -20.07 2.37 -4.09
C ARG A 150 -19.24 3.42 -4.84
N THR A 151 -19.16 4.63 -4.31
CA THR A 151 -18.45 5.74 -4.96
C THR A 151 -16.95 5.44 -5.03
N ARG A 152 -16.37 4.96 -3.92
CA ARG A 152 -14.96 4.60 -3.83
C ARG A 152 -14.61 3.42 -4.75
N SER A 153 -15.43 2.37 -4.78
CA SER A 153 -15.23 1.28 -5.74
C SER A 153 -15.35 1.74 -7.20
N GLU A 154 -16.21 2.71 -7.52
CA GLU A 154 -16.24 3.34 -8.86
C GLU A 154 -14.94 4.14 -9.12
N TRP A 155 -14.40 4.84 -8.12
CA TRP A 155 -13.09 5.48 -8.22
C TRP A 155 -11.95 4.48 -8.40
N ALA A 156 -12.02 3.29 -7.80
CA ALA A 156 -11.03 2.24 -8.01
C ALA A 156 -11.03 1.73 -9.47
N LEU A 157 -12.22 1.56 -10.07
CA LEU A 157 -12.35 1.23 -11.49
C LEU A 157 -11.76 2.36 -12.36
N GLN A 158 -12.10 3.62 -12.05
CA GLN A 158 -11.59 4.77 -12.79
C GLN A 158 -10.07 4.92 -12.66
N HIS A 159 -9.52 4.79 -11.45
CA HIS A 159 -8.09 4.89 -11.19
C HIS A 159 -7.30 3.80 -11.92
N ALA A 160 -7.85 2.58 -11.99
CA ALA A 160 -7.27 1.50 -12.79
C ALA A 160 -7.27 1.86 -14.29
N ALA A 161 -8.39 2.34 -14.83
CA ALA A 161 -8.48 2.77 -16.23
C ALA A 161 -7.53 3.93 -16.56
N ASP A 162 -7.40 4.91 -15.65
CA ASP A 162 -6.51 6.07 -15.79
C ASP A 162 -5.01 5.68 -15.83
N ASN A 163 -4.67 4.45 -15.40
CA ASN A 163 -3.32 3.89 -15.37
C ASN A 163 -3.15 2.65 -16.26
N ASP A 164 -4.04 2.46 -17.24
CA ASP A 164 -4.01 1.34 -18.19
C ASP A 164 -3.97 -0.03 -17.50
N VAL A 165 -4.74 -0.20 -16.42
CA VAL A 165 -4.94 -1.47 -15.74
C VAL A 165 -6.29 -2.05 -16.14
N ARG A 166 -6.29 -3.25 -16.72
CA ARG A 166 -7.52 -3.96 -17.12
C ARG A 166 -8.27 -4.40 -15.86
N VAL A 167 -9.45 -3.83 -15.65
CA VAL A 167 -10.19 -3.96 -14.41
C VAL A 167 -11.60 -4.51 -14.65
N GLU A 168 -12.09 -5.30 -13.70
CA GLU A 168 -13.50 -5.67 -13.62
C GLU A 168 -14.09 -5.38 -12.24
N LEU A 169 -15.40 -5.10 -12.22
CA LEU A 169 -16.18 -5.04 -10.99
C LEU A 169 -16.74 -6.44 -10.68
N VAL A 170 -16.56 -6.88 -9.44
CA VAL A 170 -17.13 -8.11 -8.91
C VAL A 170 -18.08 -7.74 -7.76
N GLU A 171 -19.34 -8.10 -7.90
CA GLU A 171 -20.39 -7.84 -6.90
C GLU A 171 -21.40 -9.00 -6.86
N GLY A 172 -22.19 -9.07 -5.79
CA GLY A 172 -23.19 -10.12 -5.60
C GLY A 172 -23.19 -10.69 -4.18
N SER A 173 -23.77 -11.87 -4.02
CA SER A 173 -23.68 -12.62 -2.77
C SER A 173 -22.25 -13.10 -2.51
N ALA A 174 -21.94 -13.50 -1.28
CA ALA A 174 -20.64 -14.07 -0.93
C ALA A 174 -20.27 -15.27 -1.83
N ASP A 175 -21.23 -16.14 -2.12
CA ASP A 175 -21.01 -17.31 -2.98
C ASP A 175 -20.78 -16.91 -4.45
N ALA A 176 -21.50 -15.91 -4.95
CA ALA A 176 -21.31 -15.40 -6.32
C ALA A 176 -19.95 -14.72 -6.49
N ILE A 177 -19.53 -13.92 -5.49
CA ILE A 177 -18.20 -13.30 -5.47
C ILE A 177 -17.12 -14.39 -5.44
N ALA A 178 -17.24 -15.38 -4.54
CA ALA A 178 -16.28 -16.49 -4.46
C ALA A 178 -16.20 -17.27 -5.77
N ALA A 179 -17.34 -17.57 -6.40
CA ALA A 179 -17.39 -18.23 -7.70
C ALA A 179 -16.67 -17.41 -8.78
N ARG A 180 -16.94 -16.11 -8.89
CA ARG A 180 -16.28 -15.24 -9.89
C ARG A 180 -14.78 -15.10 -9.62
N LEU A 181 -14.35 -15.01 -8.35
CA LEU A 181 -12.94 -14.93 -8.00
C LEU A 181 -12.18 -16.22 -8.34
N ALA A 182 -12.85 -17.38 -8.35
CA ALA A 182 -12.27 -18.66 -8.74
C ALA A 182 -12.13 -18.82 -10.27
N GLU A 183 -12.86 -18.02 -11.06
CA GLU A 183 -12.75 -18.07 -12.51
C GLU A 183 -11.40 -17.53 -13.00
N PRO A 184 -10.86 -18.07 -14.11
CA PRO A 184 -9.61 -17.59 -14.70
C PRO A 184 -9.62 -16.08 -14.93
N TRP A 185 -8.47 -15.43 -14.72
CA TRP A 185 -8.32 -13.98 -14.88
C TRP A 185 -8.43 -13.55 -16.35
N GLY A 186 -8.03 -14.40 -17.28
CA GLY A 186 -7.95 -14.05 -18.68
C GLY A 186 -7.00 -12.87 -18.88
N ASP A 187 -7.55 -11.76 -19.37
CA ASP A 187 -6.85 -10.50 -19.61
C ASP A 187 -7.08 -9.47 -18.48
N ILE A 188 -7.84 -9.81 -17.43
CA ILE A 188 -8.04 -8.93 -16.28
C ILE A 188 -6.78 -8.91 -15.40
N GLU A 189 -6.41 -7.71 -14.96
CA GLU A 189 -5.30 -7.46 -14.03
C GLU A 189 -5.82 -7.09 -12.63
N LEU A 190 -6.94 -6.40 -12.51
CA LEU A 190 -7.53 -6.00 -11.23
C LEU A 190 -9.00 -6.41 -11.13
N ARG A 191 -9.35 -7.06 -10.03
CA ARG A 191 -10.74 -7.30 -9.63
C ARG A 191 -11.10 -6.36 -8.48
N VAL A 192 -12.01 -5.42 -8.72
CA VAL A 192 -12.58 -4.58 -7.65
C VAL A 192 -13.80 -5.31 -7.09
N VAL A 193 -13.70 -5.80 -5.87
CA VAL A 193 -14.79 -6.48 -5.17
C VAL A 193 -15.58 -5.44 -4.38
N ARG A 194 -16.79 -5.13 -4.84
CA ARG A 194 -17.71 -4.25 -4.11
C ARG A 194 -18.49 -5.05 -3.09
N ALA A 195 -17.95 -5.12 -1.88
CA ALA A 195 -18.60 -5.79 -0.76
C ALA A 195 -18.17 -5.18 0.57
N ALA A 196 -19.11 -5.06 1.50
CA ALA A 196 -18.76 -4.91 2.91
C ALA A 196 -18.13 -6.23 3.38
N GLY A 197 -16.97 -6.17 4.02
CA GLY A 197 -16.37 -7.33 4.69
C GLY A 197 -17.38 -7.97 5.65
N TRP A 198 -18.03 -9.03 5.19
CA TRP A 198 -18.89 -9.98 5.91
C TRP A 198 -19.86 -9.46 6.99
N HIS A 199 -20.95 -8.82 6.60
CA HIS A 199 -22.07 -8.68 7.55
C HIS A 199 -22.67 -10.05 7.97
N CYS A 200 -22.47 -11.12 7.19
CA CYS A 200 -23.12 -12.43 7.43
C CYS A 200 -22.21 -13.54 8.00
N ARG A 201 -20.88 -13.41 8.01
CA ARG A 201 -19.97 -14.40 8.62
C ARG A 201 -18.83 -13.64 9.29
N THR A 202 -18.69 -13.70 10.60
CA THR A 202 -17.79 -12.84 11.39
C THR A 202 -16.27 -13.04 11.14
N THR A 203 -15.83 -13.57 9.98
CA THR A 203 -14.45 -14.03 9.71
C THR A 203 -14.09 -13.96 8.21
N LEU A 204 -13.16 -13.09 7.80
CA LEU A 204 -11.77 -13.38 7.42
C LEU A 204 -11.40 -14.44 6.37
N GLN A 205 -12.26 -15.00 5.53
CA GLN A 205 -11.84 -16.13 4.66
C GLN A 205 -11.41 -15.70 3.24
N PHE A 206 -10.13 -15.90 2.93
CA PHE A 206 -9.60 -15.88 1.56
C PHE A 206 -9.72 -17.28 0.93
N PRO A 207 -9.90 -17.39 -0.39
CA PRO A 207 -9.96 -18.71 -1.05
C PRO A 207 -8.64 -19.46 -0.87
N ASP A 208 -8.74 -20.75 -0.56
CA ASP A 208 -7.61 -21.67 -0.63
C ASP A 208 -7.20 -21.80 -2.10
N LEU A 209 -5.94 -21.47 -2.43
CA LEU A 209 -5.35 -21.58 -3.77
C LEU A 209 -5.01 -23.03 -4.12
#